data_AF-A0A6P0R7B2-F1
#
_entry.id   AF-A0A6P0R7B2-F1
#
_cell.length_a   1.000
_cell.length_b   1.000
_cell.length_c   1.000
_cell.angle_alpha   90.00
_cell.angle_beta   90.00
_cell.angle_gamma   90.00
#
_symmetry.space_group_name_H-M   'P 1'
#
loop_
_entity.id
_entity.type
_entity.pdbx_description
1 polymer ?
#
loop_
_entity_poly.entity_id
_entity_poly.type
_entity_poly.pdbx_seq_one_letter_code
_entity_poly.pdbx_strand_id
1 'polypeptide(L)'
;NLRRSSDLVCQHPANIVIDREKTIIELKNIVQKQELESIEKVGICLNVIGHIYPYAYHSFFTKSPQEESTLTFMPKWIDRDIDSEIKITPELLDSLDNPFSLKDLEAISIRLESEEISEANTPVINQNIYDEKSQNSEIKITSKLLDDLDNPFDVEGLDLSPKKIKRRTRNYVEKKSPVTKESTVNLTTFSQVEFLSASLSLAILIGCFYAITQPCVIGKCMIIPTAKELNQQSLETIKNVKNSLVPKQAQEKLETAVQDLEKIPFWSIHYLEARHLKSTYQIETEHLETIRKALRNGEQAAQNSKGLPLPTEDWVEIQSLWQEAIALLEKVPEDSRAYPFAKNKLQQYRKYLVAIKGRLTTEEEANQKLIAAKRAAQLAETREVIAQFPESWKNVYSNWADALEKISTIPPQTTASLEAKNLLPQYEQKLQEAQERRVTEEIGEEAYNQAMSYSKKAEVFEKKDNWKEAAESWQKALNFAEEVPTNSSYFTSVKPLIKSYDTLLKVAQANQKLLDTLARANRDLTKTCQGKQKICEYSVTKDLITVRLTSDYVEKIKKTAKAVESSKDKKTRTELEKHLKTLQVALEAISNNAKIPLEVYNPQGLKIAAHLPNR
;
A
#
# COMPACT_ATOMS: atom_id res chain seq x y z
N ASN A 1 -14.42 23.27 -1.40
CA ASN A 1 -15.27 22.82 -2.52
C ASN A 1 -15.43 21.31 -2.48
N LEU A 2 -16.47 20.84 -1.78
CA LEU A 2 -16.89 19.43 -1.78
C LEU A 2 -17.45 19.08 -3.17
N ARG A 3 -16.73 18.31 -3.98
CA ARG A 3 -17.32 17.66 -5.17
C ARG A 3 -18.27 16.58 -4.67
N ARG A 4 -19.57 16.75 -4.86
CA ARG A 4 -20.57 15.70 -4.67
C ARG A 4 -20.26 14.57 -5.66
N SER A 5 -19.98 13.35 -5.17
CA SER A 5 -20.12 12.15 -5.99
C SER A 5 -21.60 11.82 -6.08
N SER A 6 -22.08 11.59 -7.29
CA SER A 6 -23.46 11.16 -7.54
C SER A 6 -23.41 9.66 -7.83
N ASP A 7 -23.92 8.83 -6.92
CA ASP A 7 -23.93 7.36 -7.09
C ASP A 7 -25.31 6.87 -7.54
N LEU A 8 -25.35 6.11 -8.63
CA LEU A 8 -26.53 5.48 -9.20
C LEU A 8 -26.64 4.04 -8.69
N VAL A 9 -27.70 3.74 -7.94
CA VAL A 9 -27.96 2.39 -7.41
C VAL A 9 -29.03 1.69 -8.25
N CYS A 10 -28.67 0.58 -8.89
CA CYS A 10 -29.58 -0.27 -9.65
C CYS A 10 -29.86 -1.56 -8.86
N GLN A 11 -31.13 -1.81 -8.55
CA GLN A 11 -31.55 -2.98 -7.80
C GLN A 11 -32.29 -3.99 -8.68
N HIS A 12 -32.06 -5.29 -8.46
CA HIS A 12 -32.81 -6.35 -9.11
C HIS A 12 -33.18 -7.48 -8.15
N PRO A 13 -34.22 -8.28 -8.44
CA PRO A 13 -34.59 -9.43 -7.62
C PRO A 13 -33.56 -10.56 -7.76
N ALA A 14 -33.41 -11.36 -6.70
CA ALA A 14 -32.40 -12.44 -6.61
C ALA A 14 -32.54 -13.55 -7.66
N ASN A 15 -33.72 -13.69 -8.29
CA ASN A 15 -33.98 -14.70 -9.32
C ASN A 15 -33.59 -14.25 -10.74
N ILE A 16 -33.12 -13.01 -10.91
CA ILE A 16 -32.64 -12.49 -12.19
C ILE A 16 -31.11 -12.54 -12.20
N VAL A 17 -30.55 -13.28 -13.16
CA VAL A 17 -29.11 -13.30 -13.43
C VAL A 17 -28.81 -12.16 -14.40
N ILE A 18 -28.05 -11.17 -13.93
CA ILE A 18 -27.63 -10.02 -14.73
C ILE A 18 -26.21 -10.25 -15.23
N ASP A 19 -26.00 -10.00 -16.52
CA ASP A 19 -24.65 -9.87 -17.08
C ASP A 19 -24.06 -8.52 -16.61
N ARG A 20 -23.14 -8.61 -15.65
CA ARG A 20 -22.60 -7.48 -14.90
C ARG A 20 -21.92 -6.47 -15.82
N GLU A 21 -21.02 -6.94 -16.68
CA GLU A 21 -20.24 -6.08 -17.58
C GLU A 21 -21.15 -5.38 -18.60
N LYS A 22 -22.02 -6.16 -19.25
CA LYS A 22 -22.93 -5.62 -20.26
C LYS A 22 -23.86 -4.57 -19.67
N THR A 23 -24.39 -4.83 -18.47
CA THR A 23 -25.31 -3.91 -17.79
C THR A 23 -24.62 -2.63 -17.35
N ILE A 24 -23.40 -2.72 -16.82
CA ILE A 24 -22.61 -1.53 -16.42
C ILE A 24 -22.25 -0.69 -17.66
N ILE A 25 -21.89 -1.32 -18.78
CA ILE A 25 -21.59 -0.62 -20.04
C ILE A 25 -22.83 0.11 -20.57
N GLU A 26 -23.99 -0.55 -20.57
CA GLU A 26 -25.25 0.07 -21.01
C GLU A 26 -25.63 1.26 -20.10
N LEU A 27 -25.52 1.11 -18.77
CA LEU A 27 -25.80 2.17 -17.81
C LEU A 27 -24.82 3.36 -17.95
N LYS A 28 -23.52 3.08 -18.13
CA LYS A 28 -22.50 4.10 -18.41
C LYS A 28 -22.84 4.89 -19.68
N ASN A 29 -23.21 4.20 -20.75
CA ASN A 29 -23.59 4.84 -22.01
C ASN A 29 -24.86 5.69 -21.88
N ILE A 30 -25.80 5.32 -21.01
CA ILE A 30 -26.99 6.13 -20.73
C ILE A 30 -26.61 7.42 -19.99
N VAL A 31 -25.77 7.32 -18.96
CA VAL A 31 -25.32 8.48 -18.18
C VAL A 31 -24.46 9.43 -19.03
N GLN A 32 -23.59 8.91 -19.89
CA GLN A 32 -22.76 9.75 -20.78
C GLN A 32 -23.55 10.43 -21.91
N LYS A 33 -24.77 9.97 -22.21
CA LYS A 33 -25.67 10.61 -23.17
C LYS A 33 -26.49 11.77 -22.56
N GLN A 34 -26.47 11.96 -21.25
CA GLN A 34 -27.03 13.15 -20.62
C GLN A 34 -26.03 14.31 -20.74
N GLU A 35 -26.46 15.42 -21.33
CA GLU A 35 -25.70 16.67 -21.38
C GLU A 35 -25.62 17.28 -19.97
N LEU A 36 -24.62 16.87 -19.19
CA LEU A 36 -24.32 17.43 -17.88
C LEU A 36 -23.31 18.59 -18.04
N GLU A 37 -23.60 19.73 -17.42
CA GLU A 37 -22.79 20.96 -17.57
C GLU A 37 -21.39 20.82 -16.89
N SER A 38 -21.27 20.04 -15.82
CA SER A 38 -20.06 19.85 -15.01
C SER A 38 -19.37 18.48 -15.22
N ILE A 39 -18.04 18.44 -15.02
CA ILE A 39 -17.27 17.19 -14.90
C ILE A 39 -17.48 16.64 -13.48
N GLU A 40 -18.23 15.55 -13.37
CA GLU A 40 -18.54 14.91 -12.09
C GLU A 40 -18.13 13.43 -12.12
N LYS A 41 -17.69 12.92 -10.97
CA LYS A 41 -17.42 11.49 -10.79
C LYS A 41 -18.73 10.80 -10.42
N VAL A 42 -19.11 9.81 -11.21
CA VAL A 42 -20.35 9.03 -11.03
C VAL A 42 -19.99 7.58 -10.73
N GLY A 43 -20.61 7.01 -9.71
CA GLY A 43 -20.57 5.58 -9.39
C GLY A 43 -21.83 4.86 -9.86
N ILE A 44 -21.71 3.62 -10.35
CA ILE A 44 -22.81 2.71 -10.63
C ILE A 44 -22.69 1.52 -9.68
N CYS A 45 -23.73 1.28 -8.89
CA CYS A 45 -23.82 0.17 -7.95
C CYS A 45 -24.91 -0.82 -8.41
N LEU A 46 -24.57 -2.10 -8.56
CA LEU A 46 -25.56 -3.17 -8.76
C LEU A 46 -25.84 -3.87 -7.43
N ASN A 47 -27.12 -3.99 -7.08
CA ASN A 47 -27.53 -4.60 -5.81
C ASN A 47 -28.71 -5.56 -6.01
N VAL A 48 -28.77 -6.60 -5.17
CA VAL A 48 -29.93 -7.47 -5.08
C VAL A 48 -30.91 -6.87 -4.07
N ILE A 49 -32.21 -6.84 -4.41
CA ILE A 49 -33.24 -6.32 -3.51
C ILE A 49 -33.18 -7.05 -2.17
N GLY A 50 -33.05 -6.28 -1.07
CA GLY A 50 -32.92 -6.81 0.29
C GLY A 50 -31.49 -6.99 0.78
N HIS A 51 -30.48 -6.84 -0.07
CA HIS A 51 -29.08 -6.83 0.33
C HIS A 51 -28.62 -5.41 0.68
N ILE A 52 -27.85 -5.30 1.76
CA ILE A 52 -27.35 -4.01 2.29
C ILE A 52 -26.19 -3.48 1.44
N TYR A 53 -25.42 -4.37 0.80
CA TYR A 53 -24.22 -4.03 0.03
C TYR A 53 -24.36 -4.40 -1.44
N PRO A 54 -23.92 -3.53 -2.37
CA PRO A 54 -23.90 -3.86 -3.79
C PRO A 54 -22.87 -4.96 -4.06
N TYR A 55 -23.19 -5.85 -4.99
CA TYR A 55 -22.29 -6.94 -5.40
C TYR A 55 -21.39 -6.55 -6.58
N ALA A 56 -21.62 -5.39 -7.20
CA ALA A 56 -20.73 -4.81 -8.20
C ALA A 56 -20.75 -3.27 -8.14
N TYR A 57 -19.59 -2.66 -8.36
CA TYR A 57 -19.40 -1.21 -8.39
C TYR A 57 -18.48 -0.82 -9.56
N HIS A 58 -18.83 0.27 -10.25
CA HIS A 58 -17.98 0.86 -11.29
C HIS A 58 -18.07 2.39 -11.23
N SER A 59 -16.95 3.10 -11.36
CA SER A 59 -16.95 4.57 -11.34
C SER A 59 -16.28 5.16 -12.58
N PHE A 60 -16.82 6.28 -13.08
CA PHE A 60 -16.29 6.99 -14.24
C PHE A 60 -16.59 8.50 -14.13
N PHE A 61 -15.93 9.30 -14.96
CA PHE A 61 -16.21 10.74 -15.07
C PHE A 61 -17.20 11.01 -16.23
N THR A 62 -18.10 11.96 -16.03
CA THR A 62 -19.13 12.33 -17.03
C THR A 62 -18.56 12.97 -18.30
N LYS A 63 -17.37 13.57 -18.23
CA LYS A 63 -16.60 14.09 -19.37
C LYS A 63 -15.14 13.62 -19.28
N SER A 64 -14.49 13.40 -20.43
CA SER A 64 -13.06 13.09 -20.50
C SER A 64 -12.23 14.31 -20.04
N PRO A 65 -11.18 14.16 -19.21
CA PRO A 65 -10.31 15.26 -18.82
C PRO A 65 -9.36 15.61 -19.98
N GLN A 66 -9.90 16.19 -21.04
CA GLN A 66 -9.16 16.97 -22.02
C GLN A 66 -9.92 18.26 -22.23
N GLU A 67 -9.59 19.27 -21.41
CA GLU A 67 -9.60 20.69 -21.79
C GLU A 67 -9.09 21.51 -20.60
N GLU A 68 -8.07 22.30 -20.89
CA GLU A 68 -7.33 23.16 -19.97
C GLU A 68 -8.25 24.10 -19.20
N SER A 69 -7.99 24.25 -17.90
CA SER A 69 -8.38 25.44 -17.15
C SER A 69 -7.12 26.04 -16.56
N THR A 70 -6.51 26.96 -17.30
CA THR A 70 -5.41 27.81 -16.84
C THR A 70 -5.89 28.66 -15.66
N LEU A 71 -5.46 28.30 -14.45
CA LEU A 71 -5.47 29.21 -13.30
C LEU A 71 -4.14 29.97 -13.29
N THR A 72 -4.15 31.21 -13.77
CA THR A 72 -3.02 32.12 -13.70
C THR A 72 -2.83 32.57 -12.25
N PHE A 73 -1.78 32.08 -11.60
CA PHE A 73 -1.26 32.64 -10.36
C PHE A 73 0.07 33.32 -10.68
N MET A 74 0.10 34.65 -10.72
CA MET A 74 1.34 35.43 -10.75
C MET A 74 1.81 35.69 -9.31
N PRO A 75 3.04 35.33 -8.95
CA PRO A 75 3.79 36.05 -7.95
C PRO A 75 4.64 37.12 -8.64
N LYS A 76 4.31 38.36 -8.33
CA LYS A 76 5.18 39.54 -8.43
C LYS A 76 6.39 39.30 -7.53
N TRP A 77 7.63 39.46 -8.01
CA TRP A 77 8.85 39.98 -7.35
C TRP A 77 10.06 39.61 -8.23
N ILE A 78 10.79 40.62 -8.72
CA ILE A 78 12.26 40.71 -8.69
C ILE A 78 12.59 42.18 -9.01
N ASP A 79 13.20 42.82 -8.02
CA ASP A 79 13.81 44.13 -8.12
C ASP A 79 15.15 44.01 -8.88
N ARG A 80 15.54 45.12 -9.51
CA ARG A 80 16.72 45.23 -10.37
C ARG A 80 18.03 45.26 -9.57
N ASP A 81 19.11 45.13 -10.34
CA ASP A 81 20.53 45.42 -10.05
C ASP A 81 21.37 44.30 -9.44
N ILE A 82 21.97 43.51 -10.35
CA ILE A 82 23.36 43.10 -10.21
C ILE A 82 24.04 43.26 -11.58
N ASP A 83 24.62 44.44 -11.79
CA ASP A 83 25.75 44.60 -12.71
C ASP A 83 26.93 43.79 -12.14
N SER A 84 27.07 42.56 -12.61
CA SER A 84 28.34 41.86 -12.53
C SER A 84 28.56 41.19 -13.87
N GLU A 85 29.58 41.66 -14.60
CA GLU A 85 30.14 40.91 -15.72
C GLU A 85 30.65 39.58 -15.16
N ILE A 86 29.79 38.56 -15.20
CA ILE A 86 30.20 37.18 -14.96
C ILE A 86 31.14 36.83 -16.12
N LYS A 87 32.44 36.81 -15.85
CA LYS A 87 33.41 36.21 -16.77
C LYS A 87 33.09 34.73 -16.89
N ILE A 88 32.42 34.39 -17.98
CA ILE A 88 32.09 33.01 -18.35
C ILE A 88 33.41 32.29 -18.64
N THR A 89 33.89 31.50 -17.68
CA THR A 89 35.04 30.60 -17.87
C THR A 89 34.57 29.28 -18.51
N PRO A 90 35.42 28.59 -19.29
CA PRO A 90 35.09 27.27 -19.87
C PRO A 90 34.64 26.24 -18.82
N GLU A 91 35.15 26.36 -17.59
CA GLU A 91 34.83 25.50 -16.44
C GLU A 91 33.43 25.74 -15.86
N LEU A 92 32.93 26.99 -15.94
CA LEU A 92 31.55 27.34 -15.56
C LEU A 92 30.53 26.87 -16.63
N LEU A 93 30.96 26.70 -17.88
CA LEU A 93 30.13 26.19 -18.97
C LEU A 93 30.07 24.65 -18.98
N ASP A 94 31.17 23.96 -18.67
CA ASP A 94 31.15 22.49 -18.48
C ASP A 94 30.31 22.07 -17.25
N SER A 95 30.13 22.94 -16.25
CA SER A 95 29.25 22.68 -15.10
C SER A 95 27.76 22.90 -15.39
N LEU A 96 27.41 23.64 -16.45
CA LEU A 96 26.02 23.83 -16.90
C LEU A 96 25.49 22.62 -17.68
N ASP A 97 26.37 21.83 -18.28
CA ASP A 97 26.07 20.60 -19.04
C ASP A 97 25.99 19.34 -18.15
N ASN A 98 26.32 19.43 -16.85
CA ASN A 98 26.31 18.31 -15.92
C ASN A 98 25.13 18.42 -14.93
N PRO A 99 24.03 17.66 -15.12
CA PRO A 99 22.88 17.72 -14.23
C PRO A 99 23.09 17.04 -12.86
N PHE A 100 24.23 16.39 -12.63
CA PHE A 100 24.50 15.63 -11.41
C PHE A 100 25.76 16.11 -10.68
N SER A 101 25.71 16.13 -9.34
CA SER A 101 26.91 16.27 -8.51
C SER A 101 27.89 15.13 -8.84
N LEU A 102 29.20 15.41 -8.89
CA LEU A 102 30.25 14.39 -9.11
C LEU A 102 30.10 13.17 -8.15
N LYS A 103 29.58 13.40 -6.94
CA LYS A 103 29.27 12.34 -5.95
C LYS A 103 28.15 11.39 -6.39
N ASP A 104 27.14 11.88 -7.10
CA ASP A 104 25.99 11.07 -7.52
C ASP A 104 26.35 10.17 -8.72
N LEU A 105 27.27 10.64 -9.58
CA LEU A 105 27.81 9.86 -10.70
C LEU A 105 28.75 8.74 -10.22
N GLU A 106 29.52 8.99 -9.16
CA GLU A 106 30.44 8.00 -8.58
C GLU A 106 29.69 6.90 -7.82
N ALA A 107 28.61 7.24 -7.10
CA ALA A 107 27.74 6.27 -6.42
C ALA A 107 27.00 5.31 -7.38
N ILE A 108 26.71 5.75 -8.61
CA ILE A 108 26.06 4.94 -9.64
C ILE A 108 27.07 4.02 -10.35
N SER A 109 28.31 4.50 -10.59
CA SER A 109 29.38 3.70 -11.20
C SER A 109 29.79 2.51 -10.31
N ILE A 110 29.85 2.73 -9.00
CA ILE A 110 30.21 1.68 -8.01
C ILE A 110 29.14 0.59 -7.94
N ARG A 111 27.86 0.92 -8.10
CA ARG A 111 26.75 -0.04 -8.01
C ARG A 111 26.72 -0.99 -9.21
N LEU A 112 27.03 -0.48 -10.41
CA LEU A 112 27.11 -1.27 -11.63
C LEU A 112 28.39 -2.14 -11.69
N GLU A 113 29.54 -1.64 -11.19
CA GLU A 113 30.76 -2.46 -11.05
C GLU A 113 30.61 -3.58 -10.00
N SER A 114 29.82 -3.36 -8.94
CA SER A 114 29.55 -4.39 -7.92
C SER A 114 28.63 -5.52 -8.41
N GLU A 115 27.78 -5.27 -9.42
CA GLU A 115 26.95 -6.30 -10.05
C GLU A 115 27.73 -7.12 -11.10
N GLU A 116 28.72 -6.54 -11.78
CA GLU A 116 29.61 -7.27 -12.73
C GLU A 116 30.70 -8.13 -12.04
N ILE A 117 31.06 -7.86 -10.78
CA ILE A 117 32.13 -8.60 -10.08
C ILE A 117 31.61 -9.83 -9.29
N SER A 118 30.29 -10.04 -9.20
CA SER A 118 29.72 -11.19 -8.47
C SER A 118 29.62 -12.50 -9.28
N GLU A 119 29.96 -12.50 -10.57
CA GLU A 119 29.98 -13.71 -11.42
C GLU A 119 31.36 -14.03 -12.01
N ALA A 120 32.39 -14.12 -11.16
CA ALA A 120 33.63 -14.78 -11.56
C ALA A 120 34.33 -15.38 -10.35
N ASN A 121 34.03 -16.65 -10.03
CA ASN A 121 34.97 -17.71 -9.61
C ASN A 121 34.28 -18.81 -8.80
N THR A 122 33.81 -19.88 -9.44
CA THR A 122 33.99 -21.26 -8.91
C THR A 122 33.85 -22.29 -10.03
N PRO A 123 34.77 -23.27 -10.16
CA PRO A 123 34.75 -24.21 -11.28
C PRO A 123 33.78 -25.38 -11.06
N VAL A 124 33.26 -25.81 -12.20
CA VAL A 124 32.31 -26.89 -12.49
C VAL A 124 32.76 -28.27 -11.97
N ILE A 125 31.85 -28.98 -11.32
CA ILE A 125 31.74 -30.45 -11.43
C ILE A 125 30.39 -30.77 -12.08
N ASN A 126 30.46 -31.41 -13.25
CA ASN A 126 29.34 -31.86 -14.06
C ASN A 126 28.51 -32.94 -13.37
N GLN A 127 27.18 -32.86 -13.51
CA GLN A 127 26.36 -34.00 -13.96
C GLN A 127 24.98 -33.53 -14.47
N ASN A 128 24.81 -33.69 -15.79
CA ASN A 128 23.61 -33.94 -16.61
C ASN A 128 22.22 -33.60 -16.06
N ILE A 129 21.42 -32.85 -16.84
CA ILE A 129 20.07 -33.24 -17.32
C ILE A 129 19.61 -32.25 -18.43
N TYR A 130 19.37 -32.81 -19.62
CA TYR A 130 18.52 -32.45 -20.77
C TYR A 130 18.17 -30.97 -21.14
N ASP A 131 18.62 -30.61 -22.35
CA ASP A 131 18.11 -29.61 -23.32
C ASP A 131 16.57 -29.70 -23.55
N GLU A 132 15.80 -28.72 -24.02
CA GLU A 132 16.06 -27.46 -24.74
C GLU A 132 14.76 -26.61 -24.80
N LYS A 133 14.94 -25.32 -25.15
CA LYS A 133 14.02 -24.40 -25.87
C LYS A 133 13.07 -23.49 -25.09
N SER A 134 13.67 -22.36 -24.71
CA SER A 134 13.10 -21.01 -24.75
C SER A 134 12.46 -20.69 -26.11
N GLN A 135 11.22 -20.22 -26.09
CA GLN A 135 10.61 -19.44 -27.17
C GLN A 135 10.28 -18.05 -26.63
N ASN A 136 11.00 -17.05 -27.14
CA ASN A 136 10.62 -15.64 -27.05
C ASN A 136 9.25 -15.41 -27.72
N SER A 137 8.35 -14.70 -27.05
CA SER A 137 7.28 -13.97 -27.73
C SER A 137 7.01 -12.63 -27.04
N GLU A 138 7.08 -11.56 -27.83
CA GLU A 138 6.70 -10.18 -27.51
C GLU A 138 5.27 -10.11 -26.96
N ILE A 139 5.10 -9.50 -25.78
CA ILE A 139 3.78 -9.10 -25.28
C ILE A 139 3.49 -7.69 -25.79
N LYS A 140 2.55 -7.57 -26.73
CA LYS A 140 2.01 -6.31 -27.21
C LYS A 140 0.83 -5.89 -26.33
N ILE A 141 1.05 -4.85 -25.52
CA ILE A 141 0.03 -4.27 -24.62
C ILE A 141 -1.13 -3.71 -25.47
N THR A 142 -2.35 -4.17 -25.21
CA THR A 142 -3.58 -3.61 -25.77
C THR A 142 -4.51 -3.17 -24.64
N SER A 143 -5.39 -2.21 -24.90
CA SER A 143 -6.27 -1.55 -23.92
C SER A 143 -7.18 -2.49 -23.11
N LYS A 144 -7.28 -3.77 -23.50
CA LYS A 144 -7.99 -4.81 -22.75
C LYS A 144 -7.23 -5.29 -21.50
N LEU A 145 -5.91 -5.11 -21.44
CA LEU A 145 -5.05 -5.52 -20.31
C LEU A 145 -5.10 -4.54 -19.12
N LEU A 146 -5.61 -3.32 -19.34
CA LEU A 146 -5.72 -2.26 -18.33
C LEU A 146 -7.08 -2.27 -17.59
N ASP A 147 -8.09 -2.94 -18.14
CA ASP A 147 -9.41 -3.07 -17.52
C ASP A 147 -9.51 -4.26 -16.54
N ASP A 148 -8.59 -5.24 -16.62
CA ASP A 148 -8.59 -6.45 -15.79
C ASP A 148 -7.91 -6.28 -14.41
N LEU A 149 -7.47 -5.07 -14.04
CA LEU A 149 -6.69 -4.81 -12.81
C LEU A 149 -7.47 -4.23 -11.62
N ASP A 150 -8.79 -4.03 -11.74
CA ASP A 150 -9.60 -3.34 -10.71
C ASP A 150 -10.68 -4.22 -10.02
N ASN A 151 -10.61 -5.55 -10.13
CA ASN A 151 -11.49 -6.45 -9.37
C ASN A 151 -10.74 -7.17 -8.23
N PRO A 152 -10.99 -6.83 -6.95
CA PRO A 152 -10.33 -7.48 -5.81
C PRO A 152 -10.90 -8.85 -5.42
N PHE A 153 -11.88 -9.39 -6.17
CA PHE A 153 -12.49 -10.69 -5.88
C PHE A 153 -12.76 -11.50 -7.16
N ASP A 154 -11.76 -12.25 -7.62
CA ASP A 154 -12.03 -13.52 -8.31
C ASP A 154 -10.84 -14.47 -8.22
N VAL A 155 -11.12 -15.75 -7.99
CA VAL A 155 -10.15 -16.85 -7.87
C VAL A 155 -10.58 -17.96 -8.84
N GLU A 156 -9.67 -18.30 -9.76
CA GLU A 156 -9.61 -19.48 -10.66
C GLU A 156 -10.50 -19.58 -11.93
N GLY A 157 -9.83 -19.98 -13.05
CA GLY A 157 -10.46 -20.76 -14.14
C GLY A 157 -9.95 -20.50 -15.57
N LEU A 158 -8.87 -21.18 -15.99
CA LEU A 158 -8.38 -21.26 -17.39
C LEU A 158 -9.34 -22.04 -18.31
N ASP A 159 -9.54 -21.59 -19.57
CA ASP A 159 -9.43 -22.47 -20.75
C ASP A 159 -9.24 -21.70 -22.08
N LEU A 160 -8.43 -22.29 -22.96
CA LEU A 160 -7.90 -21.79 -24.23
C LEU A 160 -8.68 -22.36 -25.41
N SER A 161 -8.98 -21.55 -26.43
CA SER A 161 -9.06 -22.07 -27.81
C SER A 161 -8.76 -21.01 -28.88
N PRO A 162 -7.96 -21.31 -29.92
CA PRO A 162 -7.62 -20.35 -30.99
C PRO A 162 -8.30 -20.69 -32.33
N LYS A 163 -8.91 -19.70 -32.98
CA LYS A 163 -9.22 -19.69 -34.44
C LYS A 163 -8.99 -18.27 -34.99
N LYS A 164 -7.94 -18.05 -35.77
CA LYS A 164 -7.84 -18.17 -37.24
C LYS A 164 -8.59 -17.06 -38.04
N ILE A 165 -7.79 -16.29 -38.78
CA ILE A 165 -7.89 -15.98 -40.23
C ILE A 165 -8.36 -14.57 -40.69
N LYS A 166 -7.44 -13.94 -41.48
CA LYS A 166 -7.57 -13.18 -42.76
C LYS A 166 -7.43 -11.64 -42.84
N ARG A 167 -6.35 -11.30 -43.57
CA ARG A 167 -6.11 -10.17 -44.50
C ARG A 167 -7.30 -9.68 -45.34
N ARG A 168 -7.33 -8.37 -45.60
CA ARG A 168 -7.61 -7.63 -46.87
C ARG A 168 -7.29 -6.14 -46.61
N THR A 169 -6.41 -5.39 -47.29
CA THR A 169 -6.32 -4.94 -48.70
C THR A 169 -7.63 -4.53 -49.39
N ARG A 170 -7.83 -3.22 -49.62
CA ARG A 170 -7.74 -2.54 -50.95
C ARG A 170 -8.26 -1.08 -50.96
N ASN A 171 -7.51 -0.24 -51.69
CA ASN A 171 -7.89 0.72 -52.76
C ASN A 171 -8.85 1.89 -52.45
N TYR A 172 -8.43 3.15 -52.62
CA TYR A 172 -8.35 3.97 -53.86
C TYR A 172 -9.71 4.43 -54.39
N VAL A 173 -9.95 5.75 -54.36
CA VAL A 173 -10.72 6.62 -55.30
C VAL A 173 -10.31 8.06 -54.92
N GLU A 174 -9.46 8.79 -55.65
CA GLU A 174 -9.67 9.58 -56.88
C GLU A 174 -10.88 10.54 -56.88
N LYS A 175 -10.66 11.85 -56.74
CA LYS A 175 -11.11 12.88 -57.72
C LYS A 175 -10.80 14.32 -57.32
N LYS A 176 -10.09 14.97 -58.25
CA LYS A 176 -10.38 16.26 -58.92
C LYS A 176 -10.48 17.56 -58.10
N SER A 177 -9.50 18.43 -58.37
CA SER A 177 -9.60 19.89 -58.37
C SER A 177 -10.53 20.43 -59.48
N PRO A 178 -10.95 21.70 -59.36
CA PRO A 178 -10.64 22.71 -60.39
C PRO A 178 -10.09 24.00 -59.74
N VAL A 179 -8.97 24.56 -60.20
CA VAL A 179 -8.78 25.54 -61.30
C VAL A 179 -9.43 26.90 -61.06
N THR A 180 -8.58 27.94 -60.91
CA THR A 180 -8.61 29.35 -61.40
C THR A 180 -7.93 30.27 -60.36
N LYS A 181 -7.04 31.24 -60.64
CA LYS A 181 -6.76 32.07 -61.83
C LYS A 181 -5.27 32.47 -61.83
N GLU A 182 -4.61 32.35 -62.97
CA GLU A 182 -3.43 33.15 -63.33
C GLU A 182 -3.88 34.52 -63.84
N SER A 183 -3.10 35.56 -63.55
CA SER A 183 -3.22 36.87 -64.19
C SER A 183 -2.03 37.06 -65.12
N THR A 184 -2.34 37.05 -66.41
CA THR A 184 -1.49 37.40 -67.54
C THR A 184 -1.19 38.91 -67.55
N VAL A 185 0.06 39.29 -67.82
CA VAL A 185 0.36 40.60 -68.43
C VAL A 185 1.10 40.34 -69.73
N ASN A 186 0.48 40.78 -70.81
CA ASN A 186 0.96 40.61 -72.18
C ASN A 186 2.09 41.59 -72.51
N LEU A 187 3.06 41.04 -73.22
CA LEU A 187 4.10 41.76 -73.97
C LEU A 187 3.45 42.28 -75.26
N THR A 188 3.46 43.60 -75.48
CA THR A 188 3.18 44.16 -76.81
C THR A 188 4.48 44.48 -77.53
N THR A 189 4.55 43.93 -78.72
CA THR A 189 5.49 44.16 -79.82
C THR A 189 5.73 45.64 -80.14
N PHE A 190 6.99 46.01 -80.32
CA PHE A 190 7.39 47.07 -81.25
C PHE A 190 8.60 46.61 -82.06
N SER A 191 8.38 46.50 -83.37
CA SER A 191 9.38 46.40 -84.41
C SER A 191 9.68 47.83 -84.87
N GLN A 192 10.95 48.23 -84.88
CA GLN A 192 11.52 49.02 -85.97
C GLN A 192 13.04 48.92 -85.94
N VAL A 193 13.56 48.58 -87.10
CA VAL A 193 14.95 48.31 -87.46
C VAL A 193 15.67 49.63 -87.77
N GLU A 194 16.99 49.60 -87.56
CA GLU A 194 18.00 50.57 -88.01
C GLU A 194 18.10 51.90 -87.26
N PHE A 195 18.96 51.93 -86.24
CA PHE A 195 20.18 52.77 -86.16
C PHE A 195 20.99 52.33 -84.92
N LEU A 196 22.31 52.47 -84.99
CA LEU A 196 23.30 52.30 -83.90
C LEU A 196 23.91 50.88 -83.73
N SER A 197 24.69 50.47 -84.72
CA SER A 197 25.84 49.55 -84.59
C SER A 197 26.97 50.08 -83.66
N ALA A 198 26.66 51.00 -82.75
CA ALA A 198 27.57 51.56 -81.74
C ALA A 198 27.05 51.39 -80.29
N SER A 199 25.76 51.11 -80.07
CA SER A 199 25.19 50.94 -78.73
C SER A 199 25.21 49.50 -78.21
N LEU A 200 25.14 48.50 -79.10
CA LEU A 200 25.34 47.09 -78.73
C LEU A 200 26.80 46.85 -78.32
N SER A 201 27.74 47.49 -79.01
CA SER A 201 29.17 47.49 -78.65
C SER A 201 29.41 48.14 -77.28
N LEU A 202 28.67 49.20 -76.93
CA LEU A 202 28.81 49.85 -75.62
C LEU A 202 28.20 49.01 -74.48
N ALA A 203 27.08 48.33 -74.69
CA ALA A 203 26.51 47.40 -73.69
C ALA A 203 27.38 46.14 -73.52
N ILE A 204 27.99 45.64 -74.59
CA ILE A 204 28.97 44.56 -74.54
C ILE A 204 30.25 45.04 -73.84
N LEU A 205 30.74 46.25 -74.10
CA LEU A 205 31.92 46.80 -73.43
C LEU A 205 31.67 47.10 -71.95
N ILE A 206 30.49 47.60 -71.56
CA ILE A 206 30.11 47.79 -70.15
C ILE A 206 29.91 46.44 -69.46
N GLY A 207 29.31 45.46 -70.14
CA GLY A 207 29.16 44.08 -69.64
C GLY A 207 30.51 43.37 -69.47
N CYS A 208 31.44 43.54 -70.42
CA CYS A 208 32.81 43.04 -70.33
C CYS A 208 33.61 43.76 -69.23
N PHE A 209 33.45 45.08 -69.06
CA PHE A 209 34.11 45.82 -67.98
C PHE A 209 33.57 45.40 -66.60
N TYR A 210 32.25 45.26 -66.46
CA TYR A 210 31.61 44.75 -65.24
C TYR A 210 32.05 43.31 -64.91
N ALA A 211 32.13 42.45 -65.93
CA ALA A 211 32.61 41.08 -65.78
C ALA A 211 34.07 41.03 -65.28
N ILE A 212 34.92 41.97 -65.68
CA ILE A 212 36.33 42.04 -65.26
C ILE A 212 36.49 42.64 -63.84
N THR A 213 35.58 43.53 -63.42
CA THR A 213 35.62 44.13 -62.07
C THR A 213 35.14 43.21 -60.94
N GLN A 214 34.52 42.08 -61.29
CA GLN A 214 34.07 41.09 -60.30
C GLN A 214 35.28 40.39 -59.65
N PRO A 215 35.20 40.10 -58.33
CA PRO A 215 36.29 39.44 -57.63
C PRO A 215 36.64 38.10 -58.28
N CYS A 216 37.94 37.83 -58.40
CA CYS A 216 38.47 36.56 -58.90
C CYS A 216 38.26 36.27 -60.40
N VAL A 217 38.03 37.28 -61.26
CA VAL A 217 37.93 37.08 -62.72
C VAL A 217 39.27 37.23 -63.45
N ILE A 218 40.17 38.12 -63.01
CA ILE A 218 41.54 38.28 -63.53
C ILE A 218 42.52 38.44 -62.36
N GLY A 219 43.59 37.64 -62.31
CA GLY A 219 44.64 37.73 -61.30
C GLY A 219 44.46 36.81 -60.08
N LYS A 220 45.17 37.09 -58.97
CA LYS A 220 45.15 36.26 -57.74
C LYS A 220 43.80 36.41 -57.02
N CYS A 221 43.06 35.32 -56.86
CA CYS A 221 41.82 35.28 -56.08
C CYS A 221 42.12 35.13 -54.59
N MET A 222 41.82 36.16 -53.78
CA MET A 222 41.99 36.09 -52.31
C MET A 222 40.82 35.40 -51.61
N ILE A 223 39.67 35.24 -52.26
CA ILE A 223 38.47 34.61 -51.68
C ILE A 223 38.71 33.12 -51.40
N ILE A 224 39.31 32.38 -52.34
CA ILE A 224 39.61 30.95 -52.16
C ILE A 224 40.53 30.68 -50.94
N PRO A 225 41.70 31.33 -50.79
CA PRO A 225 42.55 31.11 -49.63
C PRO A 225 41.89 31.57 -48.32
N THR A 226 41.14 32.68 -48.31
CA THR A 226 40.37 33.10 -47.12
C THR A 226 39.30 32.07 -46.73
N ALA A 227 38.57 31.50 -47.70
CA ALA A 227 37.58 30.47 -47.44
C ALA A 227 38.22 29.15 -46.97
N LYS A 228 39.44 28.81 -47.44
CA LYS A 228 40.23 27.67 -46.93
C LYS A 228 40.70 27.91 -45.49
N GLU A 229 41.14 29.13 -45.20
CA GLU A 229 41.57 29.56 -43.86
C GLU A 229 40.40 29.53 -42.86
N LEU A 230 39.25 30.09 -43.21
CA LEU A 230 38.04 30.04 -42.38
C LEU A 230 37.60 28.60 -42.07
N ASN A 231 37.68 27.71 -43.07
CA ASN A 231 37.46 26.29 -42.85
C ASN A 231 38.51 25.69 -41.90
N GLN A 232 39.80 25.95 -42.10
CA GLN A 232 40.84 25.45 -41.19
C GLN A 232 40.62 25.92 -39.75
N GLN A 233 40.31 27.21 -39.57
CA GLN A 233 40.00 27.77 -38.26
C GLN A 233 38.75 27.14 -37.64
N SER A 234 37.71 26.84 -38.43
CA SER A 234 36.53 26.10 -37.97
C SER A 234 36.92 24.71 -37.45
N LEU A 235 37.79 24.00 -38.17
CA LEU A 235 38.28 22.68 -37.78
C LEU A 235 39.14 22.70 -36.53
N GLU A 236 40.02 23.68 -36.39
CA GLU A 236 40.83 23.85 -35.18
C GLU A 236 39.94 24.16 -33.97
N THR A 237 38.89 24.98 -34.19
CA THR A 237 37.91 25.32 -33.15
C THR A 237 37.20 24.07 -32.65
N ILE A 238 36.77 23.16 -33.54
CA ILE A 238 36.03 21.95 -33.13
C ILE A 238 36.90 20.79 -32.64
N LYS A 239 38.16 20.70 -33.05
CA LYS A 239 39.08 19.64 -32.59
C LYS A 239 39.62 19.89 -31.18
N ASN A 240 39.86 21.15 -30.83
CA ASN A 240 40.66 21.48 -29.65
C ASN A 240 39.83 21.84 -28.41
N VAL A 241 38.51 22.01 -28.55
CA VAL A 241 37.66 22.57 -27.48
C VAL A 241 36.40 21.73 -27.28
N LYS A 242 36.11 21.37 -26.01
CA LYS A 242 34.99 20.49 -25.61
C LYS A 242 33.68 21.22 -25.24
N ASN A 243 33.71 22.55 -25.27
CA ASN A 243 32.61 23.43 -24.85
C ASN A 243 31.41 23.37 -25.83
N SER A 244 30.18 23.46 -25.32
CA SER A 244 28.92 23.48 -26.07
C SER A 244 28.76 24.66 -27.05
N LEU A 245 29.49 25.76 -26.85
CA LEU A 245 29.49 26.93 -27.77
C LEU A 245 30.31 26.71 -29.05
N VAL A 246 31.20 25.72 -29.05
CA VAL A 246 32.21 25.49 -30.11
C VAL A 246 31.57 25.17 -31.47
N PRO A 247 30.56 24.29 -31.58
CA PRO A 247 29.90 24.04 -32.86
C PRO A 247 29.24 25.28 -33.46
N LYS A 248 28.77 26.23 -32.62
CA LYS A 248 28.23 27.52 -33.11
C LYS A 248 29.29 28.34 -33.82
N GLN A 249 30.44 28.52 -33.18
CA GLN A 249 31.54 29.32 -33.70
C GLN A 249 32.15 28.68 -34.95
N ALA A 250 32.26 27.35 -34.96
CA ALA A 250 32.70 26.59 -36.11
C ALA A 250 31.73 26.74 -37.30
N GLN A 251 30.42 26.75 -37.03
CA GLN A 251 29.38 26.93 -38.04
C GLN A 251 29.42 28.34 -38.64
N GLU A 252 29.47 29.40 -37.82
CA GLU A 252 29.52 30.79 -38.28
C GLU A 252 30.71 31.05 -39.22
N LYS A 253 31.87 30.45 -38.94
CA LYS A 253 33.06 30.53 -39.81
C LYS A 253 32.84 29.86 -41.18
N LEU A 254 32.18 28.69 -41.21
CA LEU A 254 31.88 27.99 -42.46
C LEU A 254 30.77 28.68 -43.27
N GLU A 255 29.75 29.23 -42.61
CA GLU A 255 28.71 30.02 -43.26
C GLU A 255 29.30 31.27 -43.91
N THR A 256 30.23 31.95 -43.24
CA THR A 256 31.00 33.07 -43.81
C THR A 256 31.80 32.61 -45.03
N ALA A 257 32.49 31.47 -44.95
CA ALA A 257 33.25 30.92 -46.07
C ALA A 257 32.35 30.55 -47.27
N VAL A 258 31.16 30.00 -47.02
CA VAL A 258 30.15 29.70 -48.05
C VAL A 258 29.66 30.98 -48.74
N GLN A 259 29.33 32.02 -47.96
CA GLN A 259 28.90 33.32 -48.48
C GLN A 259 29.99 33.99 -49.33
N ASP A 260 31.26 33.85 -48.94
CA ASP A 260 32.39 34.38 -49.69
C ASP A 260 32.60 33.63 -51.02
N LEU A 261 32.47 32.31 -51.02
CA LEU A 261 32.56 31.48 -52.25
C LEU A 261 31.41 31.74 -53.22
N GLU A 262 30.22 32.13 -52.74
CA GLU A 262 29.07 32.51 -53.58
C GLU A 262 29.31 33.77 -54.40
N LYS A 263 30.23 34.65 -53.97
CA LYS A 263 30.58 35.89 -54.69
C LYS A 263 31.41 35.62 -55.95
N ILE A 264 31.96 34.41 -56.12
CA ILE A 264 32.74 34.05 -57.30
C ILE A 264 31.78 33.72 -58.46
N PRO A 265 31.80 34.48 -59.57
CA PRO A 265 30.86 34.28 -60.66
C PRO A 265 31.18 33.02 -61.48
N PHE A 266 30.17 32.51 -62.21
CA PHE A 266 30.28 31.26 -62.97
C PHE A 266 31.33 31.28 -64.10
N TRP A 267 31.72 32.48 -64.55
CA TRP A 267 32.72 32.69 -65.60
C TRP A 267 34.16 32.84 -65.06
N SER A 268 34.37 32.77 -63.74
CA SER A 268 35.73 32.76 -63.17
C SER A 268 36.43 31.42 -63.39
N ILE A 269 37.75 31.45 -63.63
CA ILE A 269 38.59 30.24 -63.68
C ILE A 269 38.57 29.46 -62.35
N HIS A 270 38.25 30.12 -61.24
CA HIS A 270 38.16 29.52 -59.90
C HIS A 270 36.76 28.97 -59.58
N TYR A 271 35.79 29.12 -60.49
CA TYR A 271 34.40 28.77 -60.21
C TYR A 271 34.19 27.29 -59.86
N LEU A 272 34.86 26.37 -60.57
CA LEU A 272 34.74 24.93 -60.28
C LEU A 272 35.29 24.58 -58.89
N GLU A 273 36.44 25.16 -58.52
CA GLU A 273 37.02 24.99 -57.18
C GLU A 273 36.11 25.60 -56.11
N ALA A 274 35.58 26.81 -56.35
CA ALA A 274 34.65 27.46 -55.45
C ALA A 274 33.38 26.65 -55.23
N ARG A 275 32.81 26.07 -56.30
CA ARG A 275 31.61 25.22 -56.23
C ARG A 275 31.85 23.95 -55.44
N HIS A 276 32.99 23.30 -55.64
CA HIS A 276 33.37 22.11 -54.88
C HIS A 276 33.54 22.44 -53.39
N LEU A 277 34.33 23.46 -53.05
CA LEU A 277 34.53 23.91 -51.67
C LEU A 277 33.22 24.31 -50.99
N LYS A 278 32.36 25.04 -51.71
CA LYS A 278 31.03 25.41 -51.23
C LYS A 278 30.21 24.18 -50.86
N SER A 279 30.15 23.18 -51.75
CA SER A 279 29.41 21.93 -51.47
C SER A 279 29.97 21.20 -50.25
N THR A 280 31.29 21.13 -50.11
CA THR A 280 31.94 20.52 -48.94
C THR A 280 31.57 21.28 -47.66
N TYR A 281 31.66 22.60 -47.66
CA TYR A 281 31.38 23.42 -46.47
C TYR A 281 29.91 23.42 -46.08
N GLN A 282 29.00 23.32 -47.06
CA GLN A 282 27.56 23.16 -46.80
C GLN A 282 27.25 21.86 -46.08
N ILE A 283 27.86 20.73 -46.49
CA ILE A 283 27.72 19.44 -45.81
C ILE A 283 28.25 19.52 -44.37
N GLU A 284 29.43 20.11 -44.17
CA GLU A 284 29.99 20.29 -42.83
C GLU A 284 29.14 21.21 -41.94
N THR A 285 28.52 22.24 -42.53
CA THR A 285 27.57 23.13 -41.82
C THR A 285 26.33 22.35 -41.37
N GLU A 286 25.81 21.43 -42.19
CA GLU A 286 24.68 20.57 -41.83
C GLU A 286 25.02 19.62 -40.66
N HIS A 287 26.23 19.05 -40.66
CA HIS A 287 26.72 18.24 -39.55
C HIS A 287 26.80 19.07 -38.25
N LEU A 288 27.32 20.31 -38.32
CA LEU A 288 27.40 21.20 -37.17
C LEU A 288 26.03 21.63 -36.64
N GLU A 289 25.07 21.91 -37.53
CA GLU A 289 23.70 22.23 -37.11
C GLU A 289 23.02 21.03 -36.43
N THR A 290 23.28 19.81 -36.92
CA THR A 290 22.80 18.57 -36.28
C THR A 290 23.37 18.44 -34.86
N ILE A 291 24.68 18.67 -34.68
CA ILE A 291 25.32 18.70 -33.36
C ILE A 291 24.71 19.78 -32.46
N ARG A 292 24.45 20.98 -32.99
CA ARG A 292 23.87 22.07 -32.20
C ARG A 292 22.45 21.78 -31.73
N LYS A 293 21.62 21.15 -32.56
CA LYS A 293 20.30 20.67 -32.14
C LYS A 293 20.42 19.65 -31.00
N ALA A 294 21.37 18.73 -31.10
CA ALA A 294 21.62 17.77 -30.03
C ALA A 294 22.01 18.46 -28.71
N LEU A 295 22.89 19.46 -28.78
CA LEU A 295 23.33 20.22 -27.61
C LEU A 295 22.16 20.98 -26.96
N ARG A 296 21.27 21.60 -27.75
CA ARG A 296 20.07 22.27 -27.21
C ARG A 296 19.15 21.30 -26.48
N ASN A 297 18.90 20.12 -27.04
CA ASN A 297 18.08 19.10 -26.39
C ASN A 297 18.74 18.61 -25.08
N GLY A 298 20.06 18.39 -25.09
CA GLY A 298 20.80 18.03 -23.88
C GLY A 298 20.80 19.12 -22.81
N GLU A 299 20.95 20.39 -23.20
CA GLU A 299 20.85 21.53 -22.30
C GLU A 299 19.44 21.62 -21.68
N GLN A 300 18.39 21.52 -22.50
CA GLN A 300 17.01 21.52 -22.00
C GLN A 300 16.76 20.37 -21.04
N ALA A 301 17.23 19.15 -21.36
CA ALA A 301 17.11 18.00 -20.47
C ALA A 301 17.82 18.24 -19.13
N ALA A 302 19.02 18.83 -19.16
CA ALA A 302 19.78 19.17 -17.96
C ALA A 302 19.11 20.26 -17.13
N GLN A 303 18.50 21.27 -17.76
CA GLN A 303 17.73 22.31 -17.05
C GLN A 303 16.47 21.73 -16.41
N ASN A 304 15.72 20.89 -17.14
CA ASN A 304 14.52 20.23 -16.63
C ASN A 304 14.83 19.24 -15.49
N SER A 305 16.06 18.71 -15.43
CA SER A 305 16.51 17.84 -14.33
C SER A 305 16.80 18.60 -13.03
N LYS A 306 16.73 19.95 -13.02
CA LYS A 306 16.97 20.76 -11.82
C LYS A 306 15.73 20.81 -10.94
N GLY A 307 15.94 20.79 -9.63
CA GLY A 307 14.85 20.93 -8.64
C GLY A 307 14.19 19.60 -8.28
N LEU A 308 14.92 18.72 -7.61
CA LEU A 308 14.39 17.47 -7.08
C LEU A 308 13.50 17.72 -5.84
N PRO A 309 12.46 16.88 -5.60
CA PRO A 309 12.02 15.74 -6.41
C PRO A 309 11.15 16.13 -7.62
N LEU A 310 11.17 15.32 -8.67
CA LEU A 310 10.37 15.50 -9.90
C LEU A 310 9.40 14.33 -10.11
N PRO A 311 8.17 14.58 -10.61
CA PRO A 311 7.20 13.54 -10.92
C PRO A 311 7.64 12.67 -12.12
N THR A 312 7.00 11.51 -12.27
CA THR A 312 7.30 10.53 -13.32
C THR A 312 7.18 11.15 -14.72
N GLU A 313 6.18 11.99 -14.96
CA GLU A 313 5.94 12.64 -16.25
C GLU A 313 7.12 13.51 -16.67
N ASP A 314 7.69 14.28 -15.74
CA ASP A 314 8.84 15.16 -16.00
C ASP A 314 10.10 14.32 -16.31
N TRP A 315 10.30 13.20 -15.60
CA TRP A 315 11.42 12.29 -15.90
C TRP A 315 11.31 11.65 -17.29
N VAL A 316 10.10 11.32 -17.74
CA VAL A 316 9.87 10.78 -19.09
C VAL A 316 10.18 11.84 -20.16
N GLU A 317 9.81 13.09 -19.94
CA GLU A 317 10.16 14.20 -20.84
C GLU A 317 11.69 14.38 -20.93
N ILE A 318 12.36 14.41 -19.78
CA ILE A 318 13.83 14.53 -19.70
C ILE A 318 14.50 13.35 -20.44
N GLN A 319 14.00 12.13 -20.24
CA GLN A 319 14.50 10.95 -20.95
C GLN A 319 14.37 11.11 -22.46
N SER A 320 13.22 11.60 -22.95
CA SER A 320 12.98 11.83 -24.38
C SER A 320 13.98 12.83 -24.96
N LEU A 321 14.22 13.95 -24.26
CA LEU A 321 15.18 14.97 -24.70
C LEU A 321 16.60 14.40 -24.81
N TRP A 322 17.04 13.59 -23.85
CA TRP A 322 18.34 12.91 -23.94
C TRP A 322 18.41 11.90 -25.09
N GLN A 323 17.34 11.13 -25.32
CA GLN A 323 17.27 10.17 -26.43
C GLN A 323 17.33 10.87 -27.79
N GLU A 324 16.60 11.98 -27.96
CA GLU A 324 16.64 12.79 -29.17
C GLU A 324 18.02 13.41 -29.39
N ALA A 325 18.65 13.93 -28.33
CA ALA A 325 20.00 14.47 -28.40
C ALA A 325 21.02 13.41 -28.85
N ILE A 326 20.94 12.20 -28.29
CA ILE A 326 21.76 11.04 -28.69
C ILE A 326 21.52 10.68 -30.15
N ALA A 327 20.26 10.57 -30.58
CA ALA A 327 19.90 10.23 -31.95
C ALA A 327 20.39 11.27 -32.97
N LEU A 328 20.45 12.55 -32.59
CA LEU A 328 21.03 13.61 -33.41
C LEU A 328 22.56 13.46 -33.53
N LEU A 329 23.26 13.16 -32.43
CA LEU A 329 24.71 12.94 -32.47
C LEU A 329 25.11 11.68 -33.28
N GLU A 330 24.28 10.63 -33.25
CA GLU A 330 24.49 9.41 -34.03
C GLU A 330 24.32 9.60 -35.55
N LYS A 331 23.60 10.65 -35.99
CA LYS A 331 23.44 10.98 -37.41
C LYS A 331 24.68 11.64 -38.02
N VAL A 332 25.64 12.09 -37.20
CA VAL A 332 26.88 12.70 -37.69
C VAL A 332 27.77 11.59 -38.26
N PRO A 333 28.14 11.63 -39.56
CA PRO A 333 28.86 10.53 -40.18
C PRO A 333 30.33 10.49 -39.73
N GLU A 334 30.95 9.31 -39.78
CA GLU A 334 32.32 9.10 -39.27
C GLU A 334 33.40 9.87 -40.05
N ASP A 335 33.13 10.20 -41.32
CA ASP A 335 33.98 11.01 -42.18
C ASP A 335 33.81 12.52 -41.94
N SER A 336 32.79 12.93 -41.18
CA SER A 336 32.62 14.32 -40.74
C SER A 336 33.80 14.77 -39.91
N ARG A 337 34.30 15.96 -40.19
CA ARG A 337 35.40 16.52 -39.41
C ARG A 337 34.99 16.90 -37.99
N ALA A 338 33.68 17.04 -37.74
CA ALA A 338 33.10 17.26 -36.42
C ALA A 338 32.82 15.96 -35.64
N TYR A 339 33.03 14.79 -36.26
CA TYR A 339 32.73 13.48 -35.65
C TYR A 339 33.42 13.25 -34.29
N PRO A 340 34.70 13.62 -34.07
CA PRO A 340 35.34 13.43 -32.76
C PRO A 340 34.60 14.16 -31.62
N PHE A 341 34.08 15.37 -31.89
CA PHE A 341 33.27 16.12 -30.94
C PHE A 341 31.94 15.42 -30.67
N ALA A 342 31.24 15.01 -31.74
CA ALA A 342 29.97 14.29 -31.64
C ALA A 342 30.11 12.98 -30.86
N LYS A 343 31.15 12.19 -31.14
CA LYS A 343 31.49 10.95 -30.45
C LYS A 343 31.75 11.16 -28.95
N ASN A 344 32.45 12.23 -28.58
CA ASN A 344 32.71 12.54 -27.18
C ASN A 344 31.41 12.92 -26.43
N LYS A 345 30.59 13.81 -27.00
CA LYS A 345 29.29 14.18 -26.42
C LYS A 345 28.32 13.00 -26.36
N LEU A 346 28.34 12.12 -27.35
CA LEU A 346 27.52 10.89 -27.38
C LEU A 346 27.84 9.98 -26.18
N GLN A 347 29.12 9.79 -25.85
CA GLN A 347 29.53 9.01 -24.68
C GLN A 347 29.02 9.65 -23.37
N GLN A 348 29.08 10.98 -23.28
CA GLN A 348 28.57 11.73 -22.12
C GLN A 348 27.05 11.59 -21.99
N TYR A 349 26.30 11.83 -23.07
CA TYR A 349 24.83 11.81 -23.04
C TYR A 349 24.28 10.41 -22.78
N ARG A 350 24.94 9.36 -23.26
CA ARG A 350 24.59 7.97 -22.92
C ARG A 350 24.70 7.70 -21.42
N LYS A 351 25.72 8.25 -20.73
CA LYS A 351 25.83 8.14 -19.26
C LYS A 351 24.69 8.87 -18.55
N TYR A 352 24.34 10.07 -19.01
CA TYR A 352 23.21 10.81 -18.45
C TYR A 352 21.88 10.09 -18.65
N LEU A 353 21.65 9.52 -19.84
CA LEU A 353 20.44 8.73 -20.10
C LEU A 353 20.32 7.53 -19.15
N VAL A 354 21.41 6.83 -18.83
CA VAL A 354 21.40 5.72 -17.85
C VAL A 354 21.01 6.25 -16.47
N ALA A 355 21.60 7.36 -16.02
CA ALA A 355 21.27 7.96 -14.72
C ALA A 355 19.79 8.40 -14.64
N ILE A 356 19.28 9.03 -15.70
CA ILE A 356 17.87 9.45 -15.79
C ILE A 356 16.92 8.26 -15.74
N LYS A 357 17.20 7.17 -16.47
CA LYS A 357 16.41 5.94 -16.42
C LYS A 357 16.38 5.33 -15.02
N GLY A 358 17.52 5.33 -14.32
CA GLY A 358 17.59 4.88 -12.92
C GLY A 358 16.73 5.73 -11.98
N ARG A 359 16.74 7.06 -12.16
CA ARG A 359 15.88 7.98 -11.38
C ARG A 359 14.40 7.77 -11.68
N LEU A 360 14.02 7.64 -12.95
CA LEU A 360 12.65 7.34 -13.36
C LEU A 360 12.15 6.04 -12.71
N THR A 361 12.94 4.96 -12.78
CA THR A 361 12.60 3.67 -12.17
C THR A 361 12.41 3.80 -10.65
N THR A 362 13.31 4.54 -9.99
CA THR A 362 13.21 4.80 -8.53
C THR A 362 11.94 5.57 -8.19
N GLU A 363 11.56 6.55 -9.01
CA GLU A 363 10.35 7.37 -8.82
C GLU A 363 9.08 6.52 -9.02
N GLU A 364 9.03 5.69 -10.06
CA GLU A 364 7.93 4.77 -10.33
C GLU A 364 7.75 3.75 -9.19
N GLU A 365 8.82 3.13 -8.73
CA GLU A 365 8.80 2.19 -7.61
C GLU A 365 8.34 2.88 -6.31
N ALA A 366 8.79 4.11 -6.06
CA ALA A 366 8.37 4.89 -4.89
C ALA A 366 6.87 5.19 -4.93
N ASN A 367 6.34 5.57 -6.10
CA ASN A 367 4.92 5.80 -6.31
C ASN A 367 4.09 4.52 -6.14
N GLN A 368 4.56 3.39 -6.67
CA GLN A 368 3.91 2.10 -6.49
C GLN A 368 3.86 1.68 -5.02
N LYS A 369 4.97 1.83 -4.28
CA LYS A 369 5.03 1.56 -2.83
C LYS A 369 4.06 2.43 -2.05
N LEU A 370 3.96 3.72 -2.37
CA LEU A 370 3.02 4.63 -1.72
C LEU A 370 1.56 4.23 -1.98
N ILE A 371 1.21 3.88 -3.22
CA ILE A 371 -0.12 3.39 -3.57
C ILE A 371 -0.43 2.09 -2.83
N ALA A 372 0.52 1.15 -2.81
CA ALA A 372 0.34 -0.12 -2.13
C ALA A 372 0.20 0.05 -0.61
N ALA A 373 0.97 0.95 0.00
CA ALA A 373 0.84 1.30 1.42
C ALA A 373 -0.55 1.88 1.74
N LYS A 374 -1.04 2.82 0.93
CA LYS A 374 -2.38 3.40 1.07
C LYS A 374 -3.48 2.36 0.92
N ARG A 375 -3.36 1.43 -0.03
CA ARG A 375 -4.32 0.33 -0.22
C ARG A 375 -4.34 -0.62 0.99
N ALA A 376 -3.17 -0.98 1.52
CA ALA A 376 -3.07 -1.80 2.73
C ALA A 376 -3.70 -1.11 3.95
N ALA A 377 -3.46 0.20 4.12
CA ALA A 377 -4.07 1.02 5.15
C ALA A 377 -5.61 1.09 5.01
N GLN A 378 -6.13 1.37 3.82
CA GLN A 378 -7.59 1.38 3.55
C GLN A 378 -8.25 0.03 3.85
N LEU A 379 -7.57 -1.07 3.52
CA LEU A 379 -8.05 -2.41 3.84
C LEU A 379 -8.04 -2.65 5.36
N ALA A 380 -7.02 -2.16 6.07
CA ALA A 380 -6.95 -2.21 7.52
C ALA A 380 -8.11 -1.43 8.17
N GLU A 381 -8.35 -0.19 7.74
CA GLU A 381 -9.46 0.66 8.20
C GLU A 381 -10.83 -0.02 7.97
N THR A 382 -11.03 -0.60 6.79
CA THR A 382 -12.28 -1.31 6.47
C THR A 382 -12.49 -2.52 7.37
N ARG A 383 -11.42 -3.27 7.67
CA ARG A 383 -11.49 -4.44 8.57
C ARG A 383 -11.67 -4.02 10.02
N GLU A 384 -11.10 -2.90 10.44
CA GLU A 384 -11.22 -2.35 11.80
C GLU A 384 -12.69 -2.10 12.17
N VAL A 385 -13.49 -1.59 11.23
CA VAL A 385 -14.93 -1.32 11.43
C VAL A 385 -15.74 -2.59 11.78
N ILE A 386 -15.34 -3.74 11.25
CA ILE A 386 -16.07 -5.01 11.40
C ILE A 386 -15.37 -5.99 12.35
N ALA A 387 -14.19 -5.66 12.87
CA ALA A 387 -13.42 -6.52 13.75
C ALA A 387 -14.05 -6.62 15.14
N GLN A 388 -14.33 -7.84 15.58
CA GLN A 388 -14.93 -8.13 16.89
C GLN A 388 -14.09 -9.12 17.70
N PHE A 389 -13.45 -10.09 17.02
CA PHE A 389 -12.75 -11.20 17.66
C PHE A 389 -11.23 -11.12 17.45
N PRO A 390 -10.42 -11.82 18.27
CA PRO A 390 -8.96 -11.80 18.17
C PRO A 390 -8.42 -12.05 16.76
N GLU A 391 -8.95 -13.06 16.05
CA GLU A 391 -8.49 -13.38 14.70
C GLU A 391 -8.80 -12.25 13.69
N SER A 392 -9.93 -11.54 13.86
CA SER A 392 -10.21 -10.37 13.02
C SER A 392 -9.26 -9.21 13.31
N TRP A 393 -8.93 -8.96 14.58
CA TRP A 393 -7.96 -7.93 14.97
C TRP A 393 -6.52 -8.27 14.57
N LYS A 394 -6.15 -9.55 14.53
CA LYS A 394 -4.87 -10.01 13.98
C LYS A 394 -4.72 -9.66 12.50
N ASN A 395 -5.80 -9.79 11.73
CA ASN A 395 -5.82 -9.37 10.32
C ASN A 395 -5.74 -7.85 10.15
N VAL A 396 -6.38 -7.07 11.03
CA VAL A 396 -6.24 -5.60 11.05
C VAL A 396 -4.80 -5.21 11.35
N TYR A 397 -4.19 -5.80 12.39
CA TYR A 397 -2.79 -5.59 12.75
C TYR A 397 -1.85 -5.92 11.58
N SER A 398 -2.03 -7.09 10.94
CA SER A 398 -1.20 -7.50 9.81
C SER A 398 -1.26 -6.52 8.64
N ASN A 399 -2.44 -5.96 8.34
CA ASN A 399 -2.57 -4.99 7.26
C ASN A 399 -1.94 -3.63 7.59
N TRP A 400 -2.04 -3.18 8.85
CA TRP A 400 -1.34 -1.97 9.29
C TRP A 400 0.18 -2.17 9.27
N ALA A 401 0.67 -3.36 9.65
CA ALA A 401 2.09 -3.69 9.60
C ALA A 401 2.60 -3.68 8.15
N ASP A 402 1.81 -4.27 7.23
CA ASP A 402 2.09 -4.27 5.80
C ASP A 402 2.09 -2.86 5.19
N ALA A 403 1.15 -2.00 5.58
CA ALA A 403 1.12 -0.59 5.18
C ALA A 403 2.38 0.15 5.66
N LEU A 404 2.82 -0.11 6.89
CA LEU A 404 4.00 0.51 7.49
C LEU A 404 5.31 0.03 6.84
N GLU A 405 5.42 -1.26 6.54
CA GLU A 405 6.56 -1.82 5.80
C GLU A 405 6.70 -1.17 4.41
N LYS A 406 5.58 -1.09 3.67
CA LYS A 406 5.58 -0.48 2.34
C LYS A 406 5.92 1.00 2.37
N ILE A 407 5.41 1.76 3.35
CA ILE A 407 5.65 3.21 3.42
C ILE A 407 7.07 3.55 3.91
N SER A 408 7.64 2.72 4.79
CA SER A 408 8.99 2.94 5.35
C SER A 408 10.12 2.61 4.37
N THR A 409 9.83 1.82 3.32
CA THR A 409 10.79 1.45 2.27
C THR A 409 10.77 2.37 1.05
N ILE A 410 10.04 3.49 1.11
CA ILE A 410 10.02 4.51 0.07
C ILE A 410 11.34 5.28 0.05
N PRO A 411 12.07 5.32 -1.08
CA PRO A 411 13.35 6.01 -1.17
C PRO A 411 13.24 7.52 -0.89
N PRO A 412 14.25 8.13 -0.25
CA PRO A 412 14.30 9.59 -0.09
C PRO A 412 14.50 10.28 -1.44
N GLN A 413 14.20 11.58 -1.51
CA GLN A 413 14.33 12.41 -2.72
C GLN A 413 13.42 12.00 -3.89
N THR A 414 12.35 11.27 -3.61
CA THR A 414 11.25 10.99 -4.54
C THR A 414 10.06 11.88 -4.21
N THR A 415 9.12 12.07 -5.15
CA THR A 415 7.91 12.87 -4.85
C THR A 415 7.05 12.19 -3.78
N ALA A 416 6.99 10.85 -3.81
CA ALA A 416 6.30 10.04 -2.81
C ALA A 416 6.84 10.19 -1.38
N SER A 417 8.12 10.55 -1.22
CA SER A 417 8.78 10.62 0.09
C SER A 417 8.14 11.65 1.05
N LEU A 418 7.69 12.80 0.53
CA LEU A 418 7.06 13.83 1.37
C LEU A 418 5.74 13.33 1.95
N GLU A 419 4.91 12.71 1.13
CA GLU A 419 3.63 12.16 1.57
C GLU A 419 3.84 10.97 2.51
N ALA A 420 4.79 10.08 2.19
CA ALA A 420 5.17 8.96 3.04
C ALA A 420 5.52 9.41 4.47
N LYS A 421 6.34 10.47 4.59
CA LYS A 421 6.73 11.05 5.88
C LYS A 421 5.55 11.58 6.69
N ASN A 422 4.52 12.11 6.03
CA ASN A 422 3.32 12.64 6.70
C ASN A 422 2.36 11.55 7.17
N LEU A 423 2.31 10.42 6.45
CA LEU A 423 1.45 9.28 6.77
C LEU A 423 2.07 8.33 7.80
N LEU A 424 3.40 8.23 7.87
CA LEU A 424 4.11 7.28 8.72
C LEU A 424 3.69 7.34 10.20
N PRO A 425 3.63 8.51 10.88
CA PRO A 425 3.19 8.57 12.28
C PRO A 425 1.75 8.09 12.49
N GLN A 426 0.87 8.32 11.51
CA GLN A 426 -0.53 7.88 11.58
C GLN A 426 -0.62 6.36 11.49
N TYR A 427 0.18 5.75 10.61
CA TYR A 427 0.19 4.29 10.42
C TYR A 427 0.82 3.59 11.63
N GLU A 428 1.87 4.17 12.24
CA GLU A 428 2.45 3.67 13.49
C GLU A 428 1.43 3.68 14.64
N GLN A 429 0.72 4.80 14.82
CA GLN A 429 -0.34 4.90 15.82
C GLN A 429 -1.42 3.85 15.57
N LYS A 430 -1.87 3.70 14.33
CA LYS A 430 -2.91 2.73 13.97
C LYS A 430 -2.49 1.28 14.19
N LEU A 431 -1.24 0.95 13.91
CA LEU A 431 -0.67 -0.37 14.21
C LEU A 431 -0.69 -0.65 15.72
N GLN A 432 -0.32 0.34 16.53
CA GLN A 432 -0.36 0.23 17.99
C GLN A 432 -1.79 0.03 18.50
N GLU A 433 -2.73 0.85 18.04
CA GLU A 433 -4.16 0.71 18.38
C GLU A 433 -4.69 -0.69 18.03
N ALA A 434 -4.39 -1.20 16.83
CA ALA A 434 -4.79 -2.54 16.40
C ALA A 434 -4.19 -3.64 17.29
N GLN A 435 -2.93 -3.50 17.71
CA GLN A 435 -2.27 -4.43 18.62
C GLN A 435 -2.92 -4.42 20.01
N GLU A 436 -3.18 -3.24 20.57
CA GLU A 436 -3.84 -3.09 21.88
C GLU A 436 -5.25 -3.70 21.87
N ARG A 437 -6.01 -3.48 20.80
CA ARG A 437 -7.34 -4.08 20.62
C ARG A 437 -7.25 -5.60 20.48
N ARG A 438 -6.31 -6.13 19.70
CA ARG A 438 -6.08 -7.58 19.58
C ARG A 438 -5.83 -8.22 20.95
N VAL A 439 -4.89 -7.67 21.72
CA VAL A 439 -4.54 -8.18 23.05
C VAL A 439 -5.72 -8.11 24.02
N THR A 440 -6.49 -7.01 23.98
CA THR A 440 -7.71 -6.86 24.77
C THR A 440 -8.72 -7.96 24.47
N GLU A 441 -8.94 -8.26 23.19
CA GLU A 441 -9.87 -9.32 22.79
C GLU A 441 -9.34 -10.72 23.12
N GLU A 442 -8.03 -10.96 23.04
CA GLU A 442 -7.41 -12.24 23.42
C GLU A 442 -7.58 -12.53 24.91
N ILE A 443 -7.30 -11.53 25.76
CA ILE A 443 -7.53 -11.63 27.21
C ILE A 443 -9.02 -11.85 27.50
N GLY A 444 -9.90 -11.10 26.82
CA GLY A 444 -11.35 -11.24 26.96
C GLY A 444 -11.85 -12.63 26.59
N GLU A 445 -11.37 -13.19 25.48
CA GLU A 445 -11.73 -14.53 25.02
C GLU A 445 -11.26 -15.60 26.02
N GLU A 446 -10.00 -15.53 26.45
CA GLU A 446 -9.42 -16.50 27.38
C GLU A 446 -10.17 -16.49 28.71
N ALA A 447 -10.35 -15.32 29.31
CA ALA A 447 -11.08 -15.16 30.57
C ALA A 447 -12.53 -15.65 30.45
N TYR A 448 -13.24 -15.30 29.36
CA TYR A 448 -14.58 -15.78 29.10
C TYR A 448 -14.63 -17.32 29.00
N ASN A 449 -13.72 -17.93 28.23
CA ASN A 449 -13.67 -19.38 28.06
C ASN A 449 -13.35 -20.11 29.37
N GLN A 450 -12.44 -19.57 30.18
CA GLN A 450 -12.15 -20.11 31.53
C GLN A 450 -13.38 -20.00 32.44
N ALA A 451 -14.07 -18.85 32.46
CA ALA A 451 -15.28 -18.66 33.23
C ALA A 451 -16.36 -19.70 32.86
N MET A 452 -16.57 -19.94 31.56
CA MET A 452 -17.51 -20.94 31.04
C MET A 452 -17.07 -22.39 31.33
N SER A 453 -15.77 -22.67 31.38
CA SER A 453 -15.24 -23.99 31.72
C SER A 453 -15.44 -24.32 33.20
N TYR A 454 -15.15 -23.36 34.09
CA TYR A 454 -15.32 -23.54 35.52
C TYR A 454 -16.79 -23.57 35.95
N SER A 455 -17.69 -22.82 35.29
CA SER A 455 -19.13 -22.92 35.55
C SER A 455 -19.66 -24.32 35.25
N LYS A 456 -19.30 -24.90 34.09
CA LYS A 456 -19.65 -26.30 33.75
C LYS A 456 -19.10 -27.30 34.75
N LYS A 457 -17.87 -27.11 35.24
CA LYS A 457 -17.30 -27.97 36.30
C LYS A 457 -18.09 -27.86 37.60
N ALA A 458 -18.50 -26.64 37.98
CA ALA A 458 -19.30 -26.40 39.17
C ALA A 458 -20.65 -27.13 39.09
N GLU A 459 -21.37 -27.00 37.97
CA GLU A 459 -22.64 -27.71 37.74
C GLU A 459 -22.50 -29.24 37.86
N VAL A 460 -21.37 -29.80 37.39
CA VAL A 460 -21.09 -31.24 37.53
C VAL A 460 -20.85 -31.64 38.99
N PHE A 461 -20.17 -30.79 39.77
CA PHE A 461 -19.96 -31.05 41.20
C PHE A 461 -21.25 -30.92 42.01
N GLU A 462 -22.12 -29.94 41.68
CA GLU A 462 -23.45 -29.80 42.31
C GLU A 462 -24.30 -31.04 42.08
N LYS A 463 -24.33 -31.58 40.85
CA LYS A 463 -25.06 -32.82 40.52
C LYS A 463 -24.56 -34.05 41.28
N LYS A 464 -23.35 -33.99 41.86
CA LYS A 464 -22.73 -35.06 42.66
C LYS A 464 -22.78 -34.78 44.16
N ASP A 465 -23.52 -33.76 44.60
CA ASP A 465 -23.54 -33.26 45.98
C ASP A 465 -22.14 -32.91 46.54
N ASN A 466 -21.17 -32.64 45.66
CA ASN A 466 -19.83 -32.26 46.07
C ASN A 466 -19.71 -30.73 46.18
N TRP A 467 -20.39 -30.18 47.20
CA TRP A 467 -20.63 -28.74 47.33
C TRP A 467 -19.38 -27.90 47.57
N LYS A 468 -18.33 -28.48 48.18
CA LYS A 468 -17.05 -27.79 48.38
C LYS A 468 -16.38 -27.53 47.03
N GLU A 469 -16.20 -28.56 46.20
CA GLU A 469 -15.60 -28.44 44.87
C GLU A 469 -16.48 -27.63 43.91
N ALA A 470 -17.81 -27.68 44.08
CA ALA A 470 -18.74 -26.80 43.37
C ALA A 470 -18.50 -25.32 43.72
N ALA A 471 -18.43 -24.99 45.01
CA ALA A 471 -18.17 -23.62 45.46
C ALA A 471 -16.79 -23.10 44.99
N GLU A 472 -15.74 -23.92 45.07
CA GLU A 472 -14.42 -23.56 44.54
C GLU A 472 -14.46 -23.31 43.02
N SER A 473 -15.22 -24.11 42.28
CA SER A 473 -15.38 -23.95 40.83
C SER A 473 -16.21 -22.71 40.48
N TRP A 474 -17.29 -22.43 41.19
CA TRP A 474 -18.07 -21.20 41.02
C TRP A 474 -17.26 -19.94 41.34
N GLN A 475 -16.44 -19.98 42.38
CA GLN A 475 -15.54 -18.86 42.70
C GLN A 475 -14.55 -18.60 41.57
N LYS A 476 -13.93 -19.64 41.01
CA LYS A 476 -13.05 -19.49 39.84
C LYS A 476 -13.79 -18.95 38.62
N ALA A 477 -15.01 -19.46 38.36
CA ALA A 477 -15.84 -18.97 37.27
C ALA A 477 -16.17 -17.48 37.41
N LEU A 478 -16.49 -17.03 38.64
CA LEU A 478 -16.74 -15.63 38.94
C LEU A 478 -15.49 -14.77 38.76
N ASN A 479 -14.34 -15.20 39.29
CA ASN A 479 -13.08 -14.46 39.16
C ASN A 479 -12.72 -14.24 37.67
N PHE A 480 -12.73 -15.29 36.86
CA PHE A 480 -12.47 -15.17 35.43
C PHE A 480 -13.52 -14.32 34.70
N ALA A 481 -14.79 -14.37 35.13
CA ALA A 481 -15.84 -13.52 34.56
C ALA A 481 -15.60 -12.03 34.86
N GLU A 482 -15.05 -11.70 36.03
CA GLU A 482 -14.68 -10.34 36.44
C GLU A 482 -13.37 -9.85 35.80
N GLU A 483 -12.47 -10.75 35.39
CA GLU A 483 -11.23 -10.43 34.69
C GLU A 483 -11.43 -10.05 33.21
N VAL A 484 -12.60 -10.31 32.63
CA VAL A 484 -12.91 -9.92 31.24
C VAL A 484 -12.86 -8.39 31.10
N PRO A 485 -12.00 -7.83 30.22
CA PRO A 485 -11.88 -6.38 30.05
C PRO A 485 -13.20 -5.73 29.60
N THR A 486 -13.56 -4.59 30.19
CA THR A 486 -14.83 -3.90 29.91
C THR A 486 -14.96 -3.37 28.48
N ASN A 487 -13.83 -3.19 27.79
CA ASN A 487 -13.72 -2.73 26.41
C ASN A 487 -13.57 -3.89 25.40
N SER A 488 -13.63 -5.14 25.84
CA SER A 488 -13.67 -6.32 24.97
C SER A 488 -15.10 -6.64 24.50
N SER A 489 -15.21 -7.22 23.30
CA SER A 489 -16.44 -7.79 22.76
C SER A 489 -17.12 -8.81 23.70
N TYR A 490 -16.33 -9.55 24.49
CA TYR A 490 -16.83 -10.59 25.40
C TYR A 490 -17.50 -10.03 26.66
N PHE A 491 -17.27 -8.75 27.00
CA PHE A 491 -17.82 -8.16 28.22
C PHE A 491 -19.35 -8.14 28.24
N THR A 492 -19.97 -7.87 27.09
CA THR A 492 -21.45 -7.83 26.98
C THR A 492 -22.06 -9.20 27.29
N SER A 493 -21.39 -10.27 26.85
CA SER A 493 -21.81 -11.65 27.07
C SER A 493 -21.60 -12.11 28.52
N VAL A 494 -20.50 -11.70 29.16
CA VAL A 494 -20.15 -12.16 30.51
C VAL A 494 -20.83 -11.36 31.62
N LYS A 495 -21.13 -10.07 31.40
CA LYS A 495 -21.74 -9.19 32.40
C LYS A 495 -22.98 -9.77 33.10
N PRO A 496 -23.98 -10.36 32.41
CA PRO A 496 -25.11 -10.99 33.12
C PRO A 496 -24.70 -12.25 33.90
N LEU A 497 -23.65 -12.95 33.48
CA LEU A 497 -23.17 -14.18 34.11
C LEU A 497 -22.50 -13.92 35.46
N ILE A 498 -21.81 -12.79 35.65
CA ILE A 498 -21.18 -12.41 36.93
C ILE A 498 -22.19 -12.50 38.08
N LYS A 499 -23.38 -11.88 37.91
CA LYS A 499 -24.44 -11.93 38.93
C LYS A 499 -24.99 -13.34 39.14
N SER A 500 -25.10 -14.11 38.06
CA SER A 500 -25.56 -15.50 38.13
C SER A 500 -24.57 -16.38 38.90
N TYR A 501 -23.27 -16.25 38.61
CA TYR A 501 -22.22 -17.02 39.25
C TYR A 501 -22.06 -16.67 40.73
N ASP A 502 -22.15 -15.38 41.10
CA ASP A 502 -22.20 -14.97 42.52
C ASP A 502 -23.39 -15.61 43.27
N THR A 503 -24.55 -15.68 42.62
CA THR A 503 -25.73 -16.32 43.22
C THR A 503 -25.53 -17.82 43.41
N LEU A 504 -25.01 -18.51 42.38
CA LEU A 504 -24.78 -19.96 42.42
C LEU A 504 -23.66 -20.33 43.42
N LEU A 505 -22.61 -19.50 43.51
CA LEU A 505 -21.58 -19.62 44.53
C LEU A 505 -22.18 -19.60 45.94
N LYS A 506 -23.05 -18.64 46.23
CA LYS A 506 -23.72 -18.53 47.54
C LYS A 506 -24.58 -19.76 47.85
N VAL A 507 -25.26 -20.32 46.84
CA VAL A 507 -26.03 -21.57 46.98
C VAL A 507 -25.11 -22.74 47.32
N ALA A 508 -24.01 -22.93 46.58
CA ALA A 508 -23.06 -24.01 46.83
C ALA A 508 -22.41 -23.90 48.23
N GLN A 509 -22.02 -22.68 48.65
CA GLN A 509 -21.49 -22.42 49.99
C GLN A 509 -22.51 -22.73 51.10
N ALA A 510 -23.78 -22.38 50.90
CA ALA A 510 -24.85 -22.68 51.86
C ALA A 510 -25.07 -24.20 52.01
N ASN A 511 -25.06 -24.94 50.91
CA ASN A 511 -25.19 -26.41 50.93
C ASN A 511 -23.98 -27.09 51.57
N GLN A 512 -22.76 -26.60 51.29
CA GLN A 512 -21.56 -27.11 51.97
C GLN A 512 -21.64 -26.90 53.49
N LYS A 513 -22.08 -25.72 53.93
CA LYS A 513 -22.26 -25.41 55.35
C LYS A 513 -23.32 -26.32 56.01
N LEU A 514 -24.37 -26.68 55.28
CA LEU A 514 -25.36 -27.66 55.74
C LEU A 514 -24.72 -29.04 55.93
N LEU A 515 -23.96 -29.54 54.94
CA LEU A 515 -23.26 -30.82 55.07
C LEU A 515 -22.27 -30.85 56.25
N ASP A 516 -21.49 -29.79 56.44
CA ASP A 516 -20.57 -29.68 57.58
C ASP A 516 -21.32 -29.74 58.92
N THR A 517 -22.52 -29.16 58.96
CA THR A 517 -23.37 -29.12 60.15
C THR A 517 -23.95 -30.51 60.45
N LEU A 518 -24.43 -31.22 59.43
CA LEU A 518 -24.86 -32.62 59.56
C LEU A 518 -23.72 -33.53 59.99
N ALA A 519 -22.51 -33.36 59.43
CA ALA A 519 -21.34 -34.14 59.80
C ALA A 519 -20.90 -33.87 61.26
N ARG A 520 -20.95 -32.62 61.72
CA ARG A 520 -20.71 -32.26 63.13
C ARG A 520 -21.73 -32.92 64.05
N ALA A 521 -23.03 -32.78 63.76
CA ALA A 521 -24.10 -33.38 64.56
C ALA A 521 -23.94 -34.91 64.66
N ASN A 522 -23.61 -35.57 63.54
CA ASN A 522 -23.31 -37.00 63.54
C ASN A 522 -22.15 -37.35 64.47
N ARG A 523 -21.01 -36.65 64.37
CA ARG A 523 -19.84 -36.90 65.24
C ARG A 523 -20.15 -36.68 66.72
N ASP A 524 -20.91 -35.64 67.04
CA ASP A 524 -21.27 -35.35 68.42
C ASP A 524 -22.23 -36.40 68.97
N LEU A 525 -23.23 -36.83 68.18
CA LEU A 525 -24.12 -37.94 68.53
C LEU A 525 -23.37 -39.27 68.67
N THR A 526 -22.39 -39.55 67.81
CA THR A 526 -21.52 -40.72 67.95
C THR A 526 -20.88 -40.72 69.34
N LYS A 527 -20.26 -39.60 69.75
CA LYS A 527 -19.62 -39.47 71.06
C LYS A 527 -20.62 -39.55 72.22
N THR A 528 -21.80 -38.94 72.08
CA THR A 528 -22.83 -38.94 73.13
C THR A 528 -23.51 -40.29 73.29
N CYS A 529 -23.74 -41.02 72.19
CA CYS A 529 -24.43 -42.31 72.20
C CYS A 529 -23.50 -43.53 72.40
N GLN A 530 -22.19 -43.41 72.13
CA GLN A 530 -21.21 -44.48 72.32
C GLN A 530 -20.44 -44.30 73.63
N GLY A 531 -20.97 -44.82 74.74
CA GLY A 531 -20.25 -44.99 76.00
C GLY A 531 -19.69 -46.40 76.18
N LYS A 532 -19.31 -46.78 77.42
CA LYS A 532 -18.97 -48.17 77.79
C LYS A 532 -20.07 -49.19 77.43
N GLN A 533 -21.30 -48.71 77.30
CA GLN A 533 -22.47 -49.42 76.79
C GLN A 533 -23.17 -48.48 75.80
N LYS A 534 -23.69 -49.02 74.69
CA LYS A 534 -24.41 -48.25 73.66
C LYS A 534 -25.68 -47.64 74.25
N ILE A 535 -25.74 -46.31 74.34
CA ILE A 535 -26.83 -45.56 74.97
C ILE A 535 -28.01 -45.39 74.00
N CYS A 536 -27.70 -45.04 72.75
CA CYS A 536 -28.69 -44.73 71.73
C CYS A 536 -28.26 -45.14 70.32
N GLU A 537 -29.27 -45.26 69.47
CA GLU A 537 -29.16 -45.25 68.01
C GLU A 537 -29.70 -43.91 67.50
N TYR A 538 -29.19 -43.43 66.37
CA TYR A 538 -29.57 -42.12 65.88
C TYR A 538 -29.56 -42.05 64.35
N SER A 539 -30.29 -41.07 63.82
CA SER A 539 -30.26 -40.64 62.43
C SER A 539 -30.28 -39.12 62.39
N VAL A 540 -29.51 -38.54 61.47
CA VAL A 540 -29.39 -37.10 61.28
C VAL A 540 -29.76 -36.79 59.84
N THR A 541 -30.84 -36.04 59.67
CA THR A 541 -31.27 -35.49 58.38
C THR A 541 -31.29 -33.97 58.45
N LYS A 542 -31.44 -33.29 57.31
CA LYS A 542 -31.54 -31.82 57.26
C LYS A 542 -32.73 -31.26 58.06
N ASP A 543 -33.79 -32.05 58.23
CA ASP A 543 -35.05 -31.61 58.83
C ASP A 543 -35.23 -32.11 60.27
N LEU A 544 -34.57 -33.22 60.64
CA LEU A 544 -34.79 -33.87 61.93
C LEU A 544 -33.59 -34.72 62.38
N ILE A 545 -33.23 -34.57 63.65
CA ILE A 545 -32.38 -35.50 64.40
C ILE A 545 -33.31 -36.45 65.17
N THR A 546 -33.18 -37.75 64.94
CA THR A 546 -33.91 -38.77 65.70
C THR A 546 -32.95 -39.55 66.56
N VAL A 547 -33.24 -39.69 67.85
CA VAL A 547 -32.45 -40.48 68.81
C VAL A 547 -33.35 -41.53 69.45
N ARG A 548 -32.98 -42.80 69.36
CA ARG A 548 -33.69 -43.92 69.99
C ARG A 548 -32.82 -44.52 71.09
N LEU A 549 -33.30 -44.50 72.33
CA LEU A 549 -32.59 -45.14 73.44
C LEU A 549 -32.58 -46.66 73.25
N THR A 550 -31.46 -47.32 73.58
CA THR A 550 -31.34 -48.78 73.48
C THR A 550 -32.07 -49.47 74.64
N SER A 551 -32.54 -50.71 74.41
CA SER A 551 -33.24 -51.47 75.45
C SER A 551 -32.36 -51.67 76.68
N ASP A 552 -31.10 -52.06 76.47
CA ASP A 552 -30.16 -52.35 77.56
C ASP A 552 -29.86 -51.12 78.42
N TYR A 553 -29.78 -49.94 77.80
CA TYR A 553 -29.59 -48.68 78.54
C TYR A 553 -30.81 -48.34 79.39
N VAL A 554 -32.01 -48.41 78.80
CA VAL A 554 -33.26 -48.12 79.51
C VAL A 554 -33.53 -49.13 80.64
N GLU A 555 -33.27 -50.42 80.43
CA GLU A 555 -33.39 -51.44 81.47
C GLU A 555 -32.42 -51.21 82.63
N LYS A 556 -31.18 -50.80 82.33
CA LYS A 556 -30.19 -50.46 83.35
C LYS A 556 -30.65 -49.28 84.19
N ILE A 557 -31.16 -48.21 83.57
CA ILE A 557 -31.76 -47.07 84.28
C ILE A 557 -32.90 -47.54 85.18
N LYS A 558 -33.83 -48.38 84.67
CA LYS A 558 -34.95 -48.91 85.46
C LYS A 558 -34.48 -49.74 86.66
N LYS A 559 -33.48 -50.61 86.48
CA LYS A 559 -32.89 -51.41 87.56
C LYS A 559 -32.22 -50.53 88.61
N THR A 560 -31.43 -49.55 88.20
CA THR A 560 -30.77 -48.58 89.11
C THR A 560 -31.80 -47.72 89.84
N ALA A 561 -32.85 -47.25 89.17
CA ALA A 561 -33.92 -46.48 89.80
C ALA A 561 -34.66 -47.29 90.88
N LYS A 562 -35.04 -48.56 90.59
CA LYS A 562 -35.69 -49.45 91.57
C LYS A 562 -34.80 -49.77 92.77
N ALA A 563 -33.50 -49.97 92.56
CA ALA A 563 -32.54 -50.22 93.64
C ALA A 563 -32.40 -49.00 94.59
N VAL A 564 -32.51 -47.80 94.03
CA VAL A 564 -32.46 -46.52 94.76
C VAL A 564 -33.78 -46.20 95.48
N GLU A 565 -34.93 -46.67 94.99
CA GLU A 565 -36.21 -46.56 95.74
C GLU A 565 -36.25 -47.50 96.96
N SER A 566 -35.55 -48.63 96.87
CA SER A 566 -35.51 -49.66 97.93
C SER A 566 -34.47 -49.38 99.01
N SER A 567 -33.52 -48.46 98.78
CA SER A 567 -32.41 -48.12 99.68
C SER A 567 -32.34 -46.61 99.94
N LYS A 568 -32.06 -46.17 101.17
CA LYS A 568 -31.90 -44.73 101.51
C LYS A 568 -30.61 -44.10 100.92
N ASP A 569 -30.04 -44.64 99.83
CA ASP A 569 -28.79 -44.19 99.24
C ASP A 569 -28.97 -42.94 98.35
N LYS A 570 -28.88 -41.76 99.00
CA LYS A 570 -28.98 -40.46 98.33
C LYS A 570 -27.89 -40.24 97.27
N LYS A 571 -26.73 -40.90 97.38
CA LYS A 571 -25.58 -40.65 96.49
C LYS A 571 -25.83 -41.22 95.10
N THR A 572 -26.30 -42.46 95.02
CA THR A 572 -26.61 -43.14 93.75
C THR A 572 -27.79 -42.49 93.03
N ARG A 573 -28.78 -41.97 93.77
CA ARG A 573 -29.88 -41.18 93.19
C ARG A 573 -29.37 -39.93 92.46
N THR A 574 -28.53 -39.17 93.14
CA THR A 574 -27.96 -37.91 92.62
C THR A 574 -27.09 -38.17 91.38
N GLU A 575 -26.34 -39.28 91.37
CA GLU A 575 -25.49 -39.66 90.23
C GLU A 575 -26.31 -40.09 88.99
N LEU A 576 -27.42 -40.81 89.19
CA LEU A 576 -28.35 -41.17 88.12
C LEU A 576 -29.06 -39.94 87.53
N GLU A 577 -29.60 -39.05 88.38
CA GLU A 577 -30.23 -37.80 87.95
C GLU A 577 -29.23 -36.92 87.20
N LYS A 578 -27.99 -36.81 87.69
CA LYS A 578 -26.91 -36.10 87.01
C LYS A 578 -26.61 -36.70 85.64
N HIS A 579 -26.49 -38.02 85.52
CA HIS A 579 -26.22 -38.68 84.25
C HIS A 579 -27.32 -38.42 83.21
N LEU A 580 -28.59 -38.59 83.59
CA LEU A 580 -29.73 -38.32 82.71
C LEU A 580 -29.78 -36.84 82.30
N LYS A 581 -29.51 -35.93 83.23
CA LYS A 581 -29.47 -34.49 82.92
C LYS A 581 -28.33 -34.14 81.98
N THR A 582 -27.15 -34.73 82.15
CA THR A 582 -26.02 -34.55 81.24
C THR A 582 -26.35 -35.05 79.84
N LEU A 583 -27.00 -36.22 79.70
CA LEU A 583 -27.43 -36.73 78.40
C LEU A 583 -28.45 -35.79 77.74
N GLN A 584 -29.47 -35.34 78.48
CA GLN A 584 -30.45 -34.38 77.99
C GLN A 584 -29.78 -33.11 77.45
N VAL A 585 -28.93 -32.48 78.27
CA VAL A 585 -28.24 -31.23 77.91
C VAL A 585 -27.33 -31.42 76.69
N ALA A 586 -26.64 -32.56 76.60
CA ALA A 586 -25.80 -32.86 75.44
C ALA A 586 -26.64 -32.99 74.16
N LEU A 587 -27.76 -33.70 74.20
CA LEU A 587 -28.64 -33.86 73.05
C LEU A 587 -29.30 -32.54 72.62
N GLU A 588 -29.78 -31.73 73.57
CA GLU A 588 -30.29 -30.38 73.31
C GLU A 588 -29.22 -29.47 72.70
N ALA A 589 -27.98 -29.51 73.22
CA ALA A 589 -26.87 -28.74 72.69
C ALA A 589 -26.53 -29.14 71.24
N ILE A 590 -26.54 -30.44 70.93
CA ILE A 590 -26.32 -30.93 69.55
C ILE A 590 -27.40 -30.37 68.61
N SER A 591 -28.67 -30.44 69.02
CA SER A 591 -29.79 -29.89 68.25
C SER A 591 -29.67 -28.39 68.04
N ASN A 592 -29.38 -27.63 69.10
CA ASN A 592 -29.19 -26.18 69.05
C ASN A 592 -28.02 -25.79 68.12
N ASN A 593 -26.88 -26.47 68.24
CA ASN A 593 -25.69 -26.20 67.42
C ASN A 593 -25.94 -26.52 65.94
N ALA A 594 -26.69 -27.59 65.66
CA ALA A 594 -27.05 -27.96 64.30
C ALA A 594 -28.18 -27.12 63.71
N LYS A 595 -28.95 -26.44 64.56
CA LYS A 595 -30.24 -25.81 64.23
C LYS A 595 -31.24 -26.79 63.60
N ILE A 596 -31.20 -28.06 64.02
CA ILE A 596 -32.09 -29.11 63.53
C ILE A 596 -32.94 -29.60 64.71
N PRO A 597 -34.28 -29.68 64.58
CA PRO A 597 -35.17 -30.28 65.58
C PRO A 597 -34.70 -31.67 66.02
N LEU A 598 -34.88 -31.98 67.31
CA LEU A 598 -34.54 -33.27 67.89
C LEU A 598 -35.78 -33.96 68.42
N GLU A 599 -35.88 -35.26 68.16
CA GLU A 599 -36.87 -36.15 68.77
C GLU A 599 -36.19 -37.35 69.42
N VAL A 600 -36.62 -37.66 70.64
CA VAL A 600 -36.11 -38.80 71.42
C VAL A 600 -37.19 -39.84 71.58
N TYR A 601 -36.85 -41.08 71.28
CA TYR A 601 -37.72 -42.25 71.28
C TYR A 601 -37.24 -43.29 72.29
N ASN A 602 -38.19 -44.00 72.92
CA ASN A 602 -37.88 -45.15 73.75
C ASN A 602 -37.54 -46.40 72.90
N PRO A 603 -37.13 -47.52 73.50
CA PRO A 603 -36.83 -48.75 72.77
C PRO A 603 -38.01 -49.32 71.97
N GLN A 604 -39.25 -48.96 72.31
CA GLN A 604 -40.47 -49.38 71.61
C GLN A 604 -40.86 -48.45 70.44
N GLY A 605 -40.10 -47.38 70.20
CA GLY A 605 -40.39 -46.41 69.14
C GLY A 605 -41.44 -45.36 69.52
N LEU A 606 -41.81 -45.24 70.80
CA LEU A 606 -42.68 -44.16 71.28
C LEU A 606 -41.84 -42.92 71.57
N LYS A 607 -42.29 -41.78 71.06
CA LYS A 607 -41.67 -40.47 71.33
C LYS A 607 -41.81 -40.12 72.81
N ILE A 608 -40.70 -39.83 73.46
CA ILE A 608 -40.63 -39.50 74.89
C ILE A 608 -40.13 -38.08 75.16
N ALA A 609 -39.46 -37.46 74.19
CA ALA A 609 -39.08 -36.05 74.27
C ALA A 609 -38.94 -35.44 72.86
N ALA A 610 -39.04 -34.11 72.80
CA ALA A 610 -38.71 -33.32 71.62
C ALA A 610 -38.00 -32.04 72.07
N HIS A 611 -37.12 -31.54 71.22
CA HIS A 611 -36.46 -30.25 71.42
C HIS A 611 -36.48 -29.47 70.11
N LEU A 612 -36.91 -28.22 70.18
CA LEU A 612 -36.81 -27.28 69.07
C LEU A 612 -35.57 -26.41 69.30
N PRO A 613 -34.67 -26.32 68.31
CA PRO A 613 -33.46 -25.54 68.47
C PRO A 613 -33.78 -24.06 68.66
N ASN A 614 -32.98 -23.37 69.47
CA ASN A 614 -33.10 -21.93 69.65
C ASN A 614 -32.86 -21.21 68.30
N ARG A 615 -33.70 -20.22 67.96
CA ARG A 615 -33.62 -19.47 66.69
C ARG A 615 -32.28 -18.74 66.52
#